data_AF-A0A8T4WJQ8-F1
#
_entry.id   AF-A0A8T4WJQ8-F1
#
_cell.length_a   1.000
_cell.length_b   1.000
_cell.length_c   1.000
_cell.angle_alpha   90.00
_cell.angle_beta   90.00
_cell.angle_gamma   90.00
#
_symmetry.space_group_name_H-M   'P 1'
#
loop_
_entity.id
_entity.type
_entity.pdbx_description
1 polymer ?
#
loop_
_entity_poly.entity_id
_entity_poly.type
_entity_poly.pdbx_seq_one_letter_code
_entity_poly.pdbx_strand_id
1 'polypeptide(L)'
;MVLMKRTNRFNIRWDNPQEAKDLALGCSTLWNKLTYKRRQSFFDDRNFDWSSDELYDEFKGWIGSATAQQIIRKNDSAWKSFFSLLEKWKENKKEVDRPSPVGYWKDRNKDRKELKILV
;
A
#
# COMPACT_ATOMS: atom_id res chain seq x y z
N MET A 1 21.25 -17.72 12.73
CA MET A 1 21.54 -16.38 12.17
C MET A 1 20.32 -15.50 12.40
N VAL A 2 20.35 -14.58 13.37
CA VAL A 2 19.22 -13.69 13.67
C VAL A 2 19.29 -12.48 12.73
N LEU A 3 18.34 -12.36 11.81
CA LEU A 3 18.16 -11.17 10.98
C LEU A 3 17.76 -10.00 11.88
N MET A 4 18.71 -9.12 12.20
CA MET A 4 18.46 -7.96 13.04
C MET A 4 17.67 -6.90 12.24
N LYS A 5 16.35 -6.83 12.42
CA LYS A 5 15.54 -5.71 11.95
C LYS A 5 15.78 -4.51 12.86
N ARG A 6 16.68 -3.60 12.46
CA ARG A 6 16.76 -2.28 13.09
C ARG A 6 15.52 -1.48 12.73
N THR A 7 14.86 -0.88 13.71
CA THR A 7 13.78 0.08 13.50
C THR A 7 14.20 1.40 14.13
N ASN A 8 14.43 2.41 13.30
CA ASN A 8 14.65 3.78 13.76
C ASN A 8 13.30 4.47 13.89
N ARG A 9 13.04 5.07 15.05
CA ARG A 9 11.84 5.87 15.29
C ARG A 9 12.25 7.32 15.41
N PHE A 10 11.71 8.16 14.54
CA PHE A 10 11.91 9.61 14.58
C PHE A 10 10.61 10.27 15.04
N ASN A 11 10.74 11.27 15.90
CA ASN A 11 9.62 12.14 16.25
C ASN A 11 9.70 13.37 15.35
N ILE A 12 8.85 13.42 14.33
CA ILE A 12 8.76 14.56 13.42
C ILE A 12 7.77 15.56 14.02
N ARG A 13 8.23 16.79 14.26
CA ARG A 13 7.37 17.90 14.64
C ARG A 13 6.91 18.61 13.37
N TRP A 14 5.61 18.65 13.16
CA TRP A 14 4.99 19.39 12.06
C TRP A 14 4.55 20.76 12.56
N ASP A 15 4.85 21.81 11.81
CA ASP A 15 4.43 23.18 12.15
C ASP A 15 2.90 23.29 12.08
N ASN A 16 2.28 22.62 11.11
CA ASN A 16 0.83 22.50 10.97
C ASN A 16 0.36 21.04 11.07
N PRO A 17 -0.15 20.61 12.24
CA PRO A 17 -0.66 19.25 12.42
C PRO A 17 -1.83 18.89 11.50
N GLN A 18 -2.60 19.86 11.03
CA GLN A 18 -3.75 19.61 10.16
C GLN A 18 -3.30 19.28 8.74
N GLU A 19 -2.27 19.97 8.24
CA GLU A 19 -1.64 19.69 6.95
C GLU A 19 -1.01 18.28 6.95
N ALA A 20 -0.33 17.90 8.04
CA ALA A 20 0.23 16.56 8.17
C ALA A 20 -0.85 15.47 8.12
N LYS A 21 -2.00 15.71 8.77
CA LYS A 21 -3.15 14.80 8.72
C LYS A 21 -3.75 14.71 7.33
N ASP A 22 -3.86 15.83 6.63
CA ASP A 22 -4.39 15.87 5.27
C ASP A 22 -3.49 15.13 4.28
N LEU A 23 -2.17 15.35 4.36
CA LEU A 23 -1.18 14.60 3.60
C LEU A 23 -1.29 13.09 3.87
N ALA A 24 -1.37 12.70 5.15
CA ALA A 24 -1.53 11.30 5.54
C ALA A 24 -2.86 10.68 5.02
N LEU A 25 -3.94 11.47 5.00
CA LEU A 25 -5.23 11.06 4.48
C LEU A 25 -5.18 10.83 2.98
N GLY A 26 -4.57 11.76 2.23
CA GLY A 26 -4.36 11.61 0.79
C GLY A 26 -3.51 10.39 0.45
N CYS A 27 -2.40 10.18 1.18
CA CYS A 27 -1.54 9.01 1.02
C CYS A 27 -2.30 7.70 1.22
N SER A 28 -3.10 7.62 2.28
CA SER A 28 -3.87 6.43 2.63
C SER A 28 -5.02 6.18 1.66
N THR A 29 -5.58 7.26 1.11
CA THR A 29 -6.61 7.19 0.07
C THR A 29 -6.02 6.67 -1.24
N LEU A 30 -4.85 7.16 -1.67
CA LEU A 30 -4.16 6.65 -2.86
C LEU A 30 -3.84 5.16 -2.73
N TRP A 31 -3.27 4.73 -1.60
CA TRP A 31 -3.00 3.30 -1.34
C TRP A 31 -4.27 2.46 -1.46
N ASN A 32 -5.37 2.91 -0.86
CA ASN A 32 -6.63 2.18 -0.86
C ASN A 32 -7.26 2.11 -2.25
N LYS A 33 -7.21 3.20 -3.03
CA LYS A 33 -7.70 3.21 -4.42
C LYS A 33 -6.90 2.29 -5.33
N LEU A 34 -5.56 2.33 -5.25
CA LEU A 34 -4.68 1.39 -5.96
C LEU A 34 -5.00 -0.07 -5.59
N THR A 35 -5.12 -0.33 -4.29
CA THR A 35 -5.41 -1.67 -3.78
C THR A 35 -6.79 -2.15 -4.24
N TYR A 36 -7.80 -1.29 -4.24
CA TYR A 36 -9.12 -1.61 -4.74
C TYR A 36 -9.08 -2.01 -6.22
N LYS A 37 -8.54 -1.13 -7.07
CA LYS A 37 -8.41 -1.37 -8.53
C LYS A 37 -7.73 -2.70 -8.83
N ARG A 38 -6.58 -2.95 -8.18
CA ARG A 38 -5.81 -4.18 -8.37
C ARG A 38 -6.51 -5.42 -7.86
N ARG A 39 -7.21 -5.34 -6.72
CA ARG A 39 -8.04 -6.45 -6.24
C ARG A 39 -9.15 -6.79 -7.22
N GLN A 40 -9.85 -5.80 -7.78
CA GLN A 40 -10.85 -6.06 -8.82
C GLN A 40 -10.22 -6.81 -9.99
N SER A 41 -9.10 -6.33 -10.54
CA SER A 41 -8.42 -7.04 -11.63
C SER A 41 -7.97 -8.46 -11.26
N PHE A 42 -7.53 -8.68 -10.02
CA PHE A 42 -7.05 -9.99 -9.54
C PHE A 42 -8.18 -11.00 -9.35
N PHE A 43 -9.37 -10.56 -8.93
CA PHE A 43 -10.50 -11.45 -8.66
C PHE A 43 -11.45 -11.63 -9.85
N ASP A 44 -11.43 -10.73 -10.84
CA ASP A 44 -12.29 -10.79 -12.02
C ASP A 44 -11.71 -11.68 -13.14
N ASP A 45 -10.70 -12.52 -12.87
CA ASP A 45 -9.98 -13.38 -13.83
C ASP A 45 -9.48 -12.64 -15.09
N ARG A 46 -9.26 -11.33 -14.98
CA ARG A 46 -8.65 -10.49 -16.02
C ARG A 46 -7.13 -10.47 -15.85
N ASN A 47 -6.43 -10.03 -16.89
CA ASN A 47 -5.01 -9.68 -16.75
C ASN A 47 -4.86 -8.64 -15.63
N PHE A 48 -3.88 -8.88 -14.75
CA PHE A 48 -3.65 -8.00 -13.61
C PHE A 48 -3.29 -6.58 -14.08
N ASP A 49 -4.03 -5.60 -13.60
CA ASP A 49 -3.88 -4.21 -14.04
C ASP A 49 -2.86 -3.45 -13.17
N TRP A 50 -1.71 -3.18 -13.76
CA TRP A 50 -0.65 -2.39 -13.12
C TRP A 50 -0.84 -0.89 -13.26
N SER A 51 -1.76 -0.42 -14.11
CA SER A 51 -1.88 0.99 -14.48
C SER A 51 -2.19 1.88 -13.27
N SER A 52 -1.47 2.99 -13.18
CA SER A 52 -1.55 3.92 -12.06
C SER A 52 -1.55 5.39 -12.48
N ASP A 53 -1.46 5.69 -13.78
CA ASP A 53 -1.27 7.06 -14.28
C ASP A 53 -2.45 7.98 -13.92
N GLU A 54 -3.69 7.50 -14.06
CA GLU A 54 -4.88 8.23 -13.64
C GLU A 54 -4.87 8.59 -12.14
N LEU A 55 -4.46 7.63 -11.30
CA LEU A 55 -4.36 7.85 -9.85
C LEU A 55 -3.15 8.71 -9.48
N TYR A 56 -2.07 8.63 -10.25
CA TYR A 56 -0.93 9.52 -10.09
C TYR A 56 -1.34 10.96 -10.40
N ASP A 57 -2.02 11.18 -11.53
CA ASP A 57 -2.47 12.50 -11.93
C ASP A 57 -3.53 13.09 -10.99
N GLU A 58 -4.44 12.26 -10.48
CA GLU A 58 -5.42 12.66 -9.44
C GLU A 58 -4.71 13.11 -8.14
N PHE A 59 -3.65 12.41 -7.71
CA PHE A 59 -3.07 12.63 -6.37
C PHE A 59 -1.81 13.49 -6.35
N LYS A 60 -1.08 13.67 -7.45
CA LYS A 60 0.18 14.44 -7.46
C LYS A 60 0.00 15.89 -7.01
N GLY A 61 -1.17 16.49 -7.26
CA GLY A 61 -1.52 17.84 -6.82
C GLY A 61 -1.88 17.92 -5.33
N TRP A 62 -2.36 16.83 -4.74
CA TRP A 62 -2.77 16.78 -3.33
C TRP A 62 -1.60 16.44 -2.41
N ILE A 63 -0.90 15.34 -2.68
CA ILE A 63 0.15 14.82 -1.77
C ILE A 63 1.57 15.04 -2.28
N GLY A 64 1.72 15.72 -3.42
CA GLY A 64 2.99 15.92 -4.10
C GLY A 64 3.39 14.74 -5.01
N SER A 65 4.02 15.08 -6.13
CA SER A 65 4.44 14.11 -7.16
C SER A 65 5.35 13.01 -6.61
N ALA A 66 6.37 13.37 -5.83
CA ALA A 66 7.31 12.41 -5.26
C ALA A 66 6.60 11.41 -4.33
N THR A 67 5.75 11.89 -3.44
CA THR A 67 4.98 11.06 -2.50
C THR A 67 4.03 10.12 -3.25
N ALA A 68 3.31 10.62 -4.25
CA ALA A 68 2.40 9.81 -5.07
C ALA A 68 3.16 8.67 -5.77
N GLN A 69 4.30 8.97 -6.40
CA GLN A 69 5.16 7.96 -7.02
C GLN A 69 5.68 6.93 -6.00
N GLN A 70 6.10 7.38 -4.81
CA GLN A 70 6.58 6.46 -3.77
C GLN A 70 5.49 5.49 -3.31
N ILE A 71 4.26 5.96 -3.12
CA ILE A 71 3.12 5.12 -2.73
C ILE A 71 2.81 4.09 -3.82
N ILE A 72 2.78 4.52 -5.08
CA ILE A 72 2.59 3.62 -6.23
C ILE A 72 3.67 2.53 -6.22
N ARG A 73 4.95 2.91 -6.15
CA ARG A 73 6.08 1.95 -6.12
C ARG A 73 5.99 0.96 -4.96
N LYS A 74 5.58 1.42 -3.77
CA LYS A 74 5.41 0.53 -2.61
C LYS A 74 4.21 -0.39 -2.75
N ASN A 75 3.10 0.10 -3.32
CA ASN A 75 1.97 -0.75 -3.63
C ASN A 75 2.36 -1.82 -4.67
N ASP A 76 3.11 -1.44 -5.71
CA ASP A 76 3.62 -2.37 -6.73
C ASP A 76 4.47 -3.46 -6.10
N SER A 77 5.39 -3.07 -5.23
CA SER A 77 6.27 -3.99 -4.53
C SER A 77 5.47 -4.97 -3.67
N ALA A 78 4.44 -4.48 -2.97
CA ALA A 78 3.57 -5.32 -2.14
C ALA A 78 2.83 -6.38 -2.98
N TRP A 79 2.32 -6.00 -4.15
CA TRP A 79 1.66 -6.94 -5.08
C TRP A 79 2.64 -7.95 -5.67
N LYS A 80 3.84 -7.52 -6.08
CA LYS A 80 4.90 -8.42 -6.54
C LYS A 80 5.27 -9.44 -5.46
N SER A 81 5.43 -8.99 -4.21
CA SER A 81 5.67 -9.89 -3.07
C SER A 81 4.51 -10.86 -2.85
N PHE A 82 3.26 -10.40 -2.93
CA PHE A 82 2.08 -11.26 -2.83
C PHE A 82 2.08 -12.35 -3.89
N PHE A 83 2.35 -12.02 -5.17
CA PHE A 83 2.41 -13.01 -6.23
C PHE A 83 3.54 -14.02 -6.03
N SER A 84 4.73 -13.57 -5.61
CA SER A 84 5.83 -14.48 -5.29
C SER A 84 5.48 -15.46 -4.17
N LEU A 85 4.79 -14.99 -3.13
CA LEU A 85 4.30 -15.86 -2.04
C LEU A 85 3.19 -16.80 -2.53
N LEU A 86 2.31 -16.33 -3.42
CA LEU A 86 1.21 -17.12 -3.95
C LEU A 86 1.72 -18.29 -4.80
N GLU A 87 2.75 -18.08 -5.63
CA GLU A 87 3.37 -19.16 -6.40
C GLU A 87 4.03 -20.21 -5.49
N LYS A 88 4.81 -19.77 -4.50
CA LYS A 88 5.40 -20.69 -3.49
C LYS A 88 4.34 -21.50 -2.75
N TRP A 89 3.22 -20.87 -2.40
CA TRP A 89 2.11 -21.57 -1.77
C TRP A 89 1.47 -22.60 -2.70
N LYS A 90 1.32 -22.30 -4.00
CA LYS A 90 0.77 -23.25 -4.98
C LYS A 90 1.66 -24.49 -5.11
N GLU A 91 2.98 -24.33 -5.01
CA GLU A 91 3.96 -25.44 -5.04
C GLU A 91 3.95 -26.28 -3.76
N ASN A 92 3.70 -25.68 -2.60
CA ASN A 92 3.79 -26.36 -1.31
C ASN A 92 2.60 -26.08 -0.36
N LYS A 93 1.40 -26.44 -0.81
CA LYS A 93 0.13 -26.15 -0.07
C LYS A 93 0.02 -26.79 1.32
N LYS A 94 0.87 -27.77 1.66
CA LYS A 94 0.79 -28.53 2.92
C LYS A 94 1.64 -27.92 4.04
N GLU A 95 2.67 -27.16 3.70
CA GLU A 95 3.65 -26.65 4.67
C GLU A 95 3.52 -25.14 4.90
N VAL A 96 2.84 -24.42 4.01
CA VAL A 96 2.66 -22.97 4.11
C VAL A 96 1.19 -22.57 3.98
N ASP A 97 0.81 -21.59 4.78
CA ASP A 97 -0.50 -20.97 4.72
C ASP A 97 -0.70 -20.17 3.42
N ARG A 98 -1.95 -20.10 2.97
CA ARG A 98 -2.31 -19.32 1.79
C ARG A 98 -2.06 -17.82 2.06
N PRO A 99 -1.25 -17.13 1.25
CA PRO A 99 -1.04 -15.70 1.44
C PRO A 99 -2.33 -14.93 1.15
N SER A 100 -2.56 -13.87 1.93
CA SER A 100 -3.66 -12.94 1.71
C SER A 100 -3.26 -11.86 0.68
N PRO A 101 -4.17 -11.42 -0.20
CA PRO A 101 -3.91 -10.29 -1.09
C PRO A 101 -3.61 -9.00 -0.31
N VAL A 102 -2.97 -8.05 -0.99
CA VAL A 102 -2.64 -6.75 -0.42
C VAL A 102 -3.87 -6.10 0.24
N GLY A 103 -3.67 -5.64 1.48
CA GLY A 103 -4.71 -5.09 2.32
C GLY A 103 -4.82 -3.56 2.22
N TYR A 104 -5.98 -3.05 2.64
CA TYR A 104 -6.23 -1.62 2.78
C TYR A 104 -5.55 -1.04 4.03
N TRP A 105 -5.10 0.21 3.97
CA TRP A 105 -4.73 1.00 5.15
C TRP A 105 -6.02 1.51 5.81
N LYS A 106 -6.55 0.68 6.71
CA LYS A 106 -7.75 0.97 7.48
C LYS A 106 -7.64 0.43 8.90
N ASP A 107 -8.14 1.22 9.84
CA ASP A 107 -8.39 0.80 11.21
C ASP A 107 -9.72 0.04 11.23
N ARG A 108 -9.64 -1.29 11.39
CA ARG A 108 -10.81 -2.17 11.39
C ARG A 108 -11.69 -2.04 12.63
N ASN A 109 -11.15 -1.48 13.72
CA ASN A 109 -11.91 -1.30 14.96
C ASN A 109 -12.73 -0.02 14.94
N LYS A 110 -12.25 0.99 14.20
CA LYS A 110 -12.86 2.34 14.16
C LYS A 110 -13.49 2.69 12.81
N ASP A 111 -13.60 1.71 11.92
CA ASP A 111 -14.10 1.83 10.55
C ASP A 111 -13.63 3.10 9.80
N ARG A 112 -12.34 3.41 9.96
CA ARG A 112 -11.73 4.63 9.40
C ARG A 112 -10.42 4.33 8.70
N LYS A 113 -10.00 5.20 7.79
CA LYS A 113 -8.67 5.08 7.15
C LYS A 113 -7.58 5.21 8.21
N GLU A 114 -6.56 4.36 8.10
CA GLU A 114 -5.36 4.49 8.94
C GLU A 114 -4.48 5.57 8.31
N LEU A 115 -4.18 6.64 9.03
CA LEU A 115 -3.38 7.76 8.51
C LEU A 115 -1.91 7.37 8.45
N LYS A 116 -1.36 7.28 7.24
CA LYS A 116 0.06 6.98 7.00
C LYS A 116 0.66 7.96 6.00
N ILE A 117 1.90 8.33 6.26
CA ILE A 117 2.76 9.03 5.31
C ILE A 117 3.91 8.07 5.01
N LEU A 118 4.27 7.96 3.74
CA LEU A 118 5.47 7.24 3.31
C LEU A 118 6.52 8.29 2.95
N VAL A 119 7.61 8.30 3.70
CA VAL A 119 8.77 9.20 3.56
C VAL A 119 9.97 8.40 3.11
#